data_AF-A0A917LZ69-F1
#
_entry.id   AF-A0A917LZ69-F1
#
_cell.length_a   1.000
_cell.length_b   1.000
_cell.length_c   1.000
_cell.angle_alpha   90.00
_cell.angle_beta   90.00
_cell.angle_gamma   90.00
#
_symmetry.space_group_name_H-M   'P 1'
#
loop_
_entity.id
_entity.type
_entity.pdbx_description
1 polymer ?
#
loop_
_entity_poly.entity_id
_entity_poly.type
_entity_poly.pdbx_seq_one_letter_code
_entity_poly.pdbx_strand_id
1 'polypeptide(L)' 'MGEQERYKKVLRKMIDETENFKIQSSEELIKALIHELKESSPLARNINIQSK' A
#
# COMPACT_ATOMS: atom_id res chain seq x y z
N MET A 1 1.25 -18.20 -2.98
CA MET A 1 0.79 -17.29 -4.06
C MET A 1 0.13 -16.00 -3.55
N GLY A 2 -0.57 -15.98 -2.42
CA GLY A 2 -1.30 -14.77 -1.98
C GLY A 2 -0.44 -13.52 -1.73
N GLU A 3 0.77 -13.68 -1.20
CA GLU A 3 1.64 -12.54 -0.87
C GLU A 3 2.23 -11.85 -2.11
N GLN A 4 2.71 -12.65 -3.08
CA GLN A 4 3.20 -12.13 -4.37
C GLN A 4 2.12 -11.37 -5.13
N GLU A 5 0.89 -11.89 -5.15
CA GLU A 5 -0.22 -11.22 -5.81
C GLU A 5 -0.64 -9.92 -5.09
N ARG A 6 -0.41 -9.86 -3.77
CA ARG A 6 -0.60 -8.65 -2.96
C ARG A 6 0.43 -7.58 -3.32
N TYR A 7 1.72 -7.93 -3.38
CA TYR A 7 2.76 -7.00 -3.81
C TYR A 7 2.51 -6.49 -5.23
N LYS A 8 2.08 -7.38 -6.13
CA LYS A 8 1.72 -7.02 -7.50
C LYS A 8 0.59 -5.98 -7.55
N LYS A 9 -0.44 -6.11 -6.70
CA LYS A 9 -1.50 -5.11 -6.57
C LYS A 9 -1.00 -3.77 -6.05
N VAL A 10 -0.17 -3.77 -5.01
CA VAL A 10 0.41 -2.53 -4.45
C VAL A 10 1.23 -1.79 -5.50
N LEU A 11 2.13 -2.50 -6.19
CA LEU A 11 2.96 -1.91 -7.24
C LEU A 11 2.13 -1.36 -8.39
N ARG A 12 1.10 -2.09 -8.83
CA ARG A 12 0.22 -1.64 -9.91
C ARG A 12 -0.52 -0.35 -9.54
N LYS A 13 -1.03 -0.26 -8.31
CA LYS A 13 -1.67 0.95 -7.80
C LYS A 13 -0.70 2.14 -7.78
N MET A 14 0.54 1.96 -7.34
CA MET A 14 1.54 3.03 -7.32
C MET A 14 1.89 3.53 -8.72
N ILE A 15 2.00 2.62 -9.69
CA ILE A 15 2.22 2.98 -11.10
C ILE A 15 1.03 3.80 -11.61
N ASP A 16 -0.20 3.31 -11.43
CA ASP A 16 -1.40 4.00 -11.86
C ASP A 16 -1.52 5.40 -11.23
N GLU A 17 -1.21 5.55 -9.94
CA GLU A 17 -1.25 6.86 -9.25
C GLU A 17 -0.16 7.82 -9.71
N THR A 18 1.01 7.30 -10.08
CA THR A 18 2.11 8.10 -10.65
C THR A 18 1.78 8.54 -12.09
N GLU A 19 1.28 7.63 -12.94
CA GLU A 19 0.90 7.94 -14.33
C GLU A 19 -0.28 8.92 -14.41
N ASN A 20 -1.19 8.87 -13.43
CA ASN A 20 -2.32 9.80 -13.35
C ASN A 20 -2.01 11.12 -12.61
N PHE A 21 -0.72 11.43 -12.38
CA PHE A 21 -0.26 12.65 -11.69
C PHE A 21 -0.88 12.88 -10.29
N LYS A 22 -1.38 11.81 -9.64
CA LYS A 22 -1.89 11.87 -8.25
C LYS A 22 -0.77 11.94 -7.23
N ILE A 23 0.41 11.41 -7.59
CA ILE A 23 1.65 11.50 -6.83
C ILE A 23 2.55 12.47 -7.57
N GLN A 24 2.85 13.62 -6.94
CA GLN A 24 3.58 14.71 -7.58
C GLN A 24 5.04 14.77 -7.14
N SER A 25 5.42 13.96 -6.15
CA SER A 25 6.78 13.88 -5.63
C SER A 25 7.18 12.46 -5.21
N SER A 26 8.49 12.20 -5.20
CA SER A 26 9.05 10.95 -4.70
C SER A 26 8.75 10.73 -3.21
N GLU A 27 8.59 11.81 -2.42
CA GLU A 27 8.23 11.71 -1.01
C GLU A 27 6.79 11.20 -0.83
N GLU A 28 5.85 11.72 -1.62
CA GLU A 28 4.46 11.23 -1.64
C GLU A 28 4.39 9.78 -2.09
N LEU A 29 5.18 9.39 -3.08
CA LEU A 29 5.28 7.99 -3.54
C LEU A 29 5.71 7.07 -2.39
N ILE A 30 6.77 7.44 -1.67
CA ILE A 30 7.29 6.64 -0.56
C ILE A 30 6.25 6.55 0.57
N LYS A 31 5.56 7.65 0.90
CA LYS A 31 4.50 7.66 1.91
C LYS A 31 3.34 6.74 1.53
N ALA A 32 2.86 6.82 0.28
CA ALA A 32 1.78 5.98 -0.23
C ALA A 32 2.17 4.49 -0.26
N LEU A 33 3.41 4.19 -0.66
CA LEU A 33 3.94 2.82 -0.66
C LEU A 33 4.02 2.25 0.76
N ILE A 34 4.56 2.99 1.72
CA ILE A 34 4.64 2.57 3.12
C ILE A 34 3.23 2.34 3.69
N HIS A 35 2.29 3.23 3.39
CA HIS A 35 0.89 3.10 3.80
C HIS A 35 0.28 1.80 3.27
N GLU A 36 0.38 1.55 1.97
CA GLU A 36 -0.20 0.35 1.36
C GLU A 36 0.47 -0.95 1.84
N LEU A 37 1.78 -0.95 2.06
CA LEU A 37 2.47 -2.11 2.62
C LEU A 37 2.04 -2.41 4.06
N LYS A 38 1.77 -1.39 4.86
CA LYS A 38 1.24 -1.52 6.23
C LYS A 38 -0.20 -2.05 6.24
N GLU A 39 -1.10 -1.41 5.51
CA GLU A 39 -2.53 -1.80 5.44
C GLU A 39 -2.71 -3.21 4.90
N SER A 40 -1.85 -3.59 3.95
CA SER A 40 -1.94 -4.91 3.36
C SER A 40 -1.29 -6.00 4.25
N SER A 41 -0.55 -5.64 5.30
CA SER A 41 0.10 -6.57 6.23
C SER A 41 -0.92 -7.34 7.09
N PRO A 42 -0.82 -8.67 7.20
CA PRO A 42 -1.68 -9.46 8.09
C PRO A 42 -1.60 -9.04 9.55
N LEU A 43 -0.45 -8.49 9.99
CA LEU A 43 -0.22 -8.03 11.36
C LEU A 43 -0.99 -6.74 11.68
N ALA A 44 -1.18 -5.84 10.71
CA ALA A 44 -1.93 -4.61 10.90
C ALA A 44 -3.43 -4.87 11.11
N ARG A 45 -3.97 -5.93 10.50
CA ARG A 45 -5.37 -6.34 10.62
C ARG A 45 -5.75 -6.79 12.04
N ASN A 46 -4.80 -7.35 12.80
CA ASN A 46 -5.05 -7.88 14.14
C ASN A 46 -5.03 -6.81 15.24
N ILE A 47 -4.39 -5.66 15.01
CA ILE A 47 -4.37 -4.55 16.00
C ILE A 47 -5.74 -3.85 16.06
N ASN A 48 -6.49 -3.85 14.95
CA ASN A 48 -7.77 -3.14 14.86
C ASN A 48 -8.99 -3.95 15.38
N ILE A 49 -8.80 -5.21 15.81
CA ILE A 49 -9.89 -6.07 16.32
C ILE A 49 -9.92 -6.11 17.86
N GLN A 50 -8.86 -5.65 18.55
CA GLN A 50 -8.78 -5.67 20.02
C GLN A 50 -9.19 -4.36 20.71
N SER A 51 -9.78 -3.40 19.99
CA SER A 51 -10.20 -2.09 20.55
C SER A 51 -11.70 -1.82 20.45
N LYS A 52 -12.54 -2.85 20.45
CA LYS A 52 -14.00 -2.72 20.61
C LYS A 52 -14.48 -3.28 21.94
#